data_AF-A0A1H7RQ86-F1
#
_entry.id   AF-A0A1H7RQ86-F1
#
_cell.length_a   1.000
_cell.length_b   1.000
_cell.length_c   1.000
_cell.angle_alpha   90.00
_cell.angle_beta   90.00
_cell.angle_gamma   90.00
#
_symmetry.space_group_name_H-M   'P 1'
#
loop_
_entity.id
_entity.type
_entity.pdbx_description
1 polymer ?
#
loop_
_entity_poly.entity_id
_entity_poly.type
_entity_poly.pdbx_seq_one_letter_code
_entity_poly.pdbx_strand_id
1 'polypeptide(L)'
;MKTPNLLQLFLSVFSMLVVFSCQNESRDDASENTVSDVTTEIAEDNAAPLLSLPYIAVFDEASEKLGAEKNPDFDASLLTIEALTQALITNYPEITITANNVSNDTLYLQVADAQYLTQQMGSSGAQMYLLEATYAYTELPNINAVNFSFEEGDHAMPGTYTRTYFEQLHTLHE
;
A
#
# COMPACT_ATOMS: atom_id res chain seq x y z
N MET A 1 -24.35 34.31 -53.80
CA MET A 1 -24.44 34.20 -52.33
C MET A 1 -23.80 32.88 -51.92
N LYS A 2 -22.73 32.92 -51.13
CA LYS A 2 -21.92 31.75 -50.71
C LYS A 2 -22.64 31.03 -49.57
N THR A 3 -22.83 29.73 -49.71
CA THR A 3 -23.29 28.83 -48.64
C THR A 3 -22.13 28.57 -47.67
N PRO A 4 -22.34 28.63 -46.35
CA PRO A 4 -21.31 28.27 -45.38
C PRO A 4 -21.12 26.75 -45.31
N ASN A 5 -19.87 26.33 -45.13
CA ASN A 5 -19.48 24.92 -45.05
C ASN A 5 -19.85 24.32 -43.69
N LEU A 6 -20.51 23.16 -43.72
CA LEU A 6 -20.98 22.39 -42.55
C LEU A 6 -19.86 22.05 -41.54
N LEU A 7 -18.60 22.08 -41.98
CA LEU A 7 -17.40 21.81 -41.16
C LEU A 7 -17.06 22.95 -40.19
N GLN A 8 -17.50 24.18 -40.44
CA GLN A 8 -17.26 25.34 -39.56
C GLN A 8 -18.29 25.45 -38.42
N LEU A 9 -19.41 24.72 -38.50
CA LEU A 9 -20.44 24.73 -37.45
C LEU A 9 -20.09 23.79 -36.28
N PHE A 10 -19.26 22.77 -36.52
CA PHE A 10 -18.85 21.81 -35.48
C PHE A 10 -17.70 22.31 -34.60
N LEU A 11 -16.91 23.29 -35.05
CA LEU A 11 -15.78 23.81 -34.29
C LEU A 11 -16.18 24.82 -33.20
N SER A 12 -17.44 25.29 -33.19
CA SER A 12 -17.92 26.32 -32.24
C SER A 12 -18.66 25.74 -31.02
N VAL A 13 -18.89 24.43 -30.95
CA VAL A 13 -19.67 23.78 -29.87
C VAL A 13 -18.77 23.08 -28.84
N PHE A 14 -17.47 22.90 -29.12
CA PHE A 14 -16.53 22.19 -28.23
C PHE A 14 -15.77 23.11 -27.23
N SER A 15 -16.20 24.37 -27.07
CA SER A 15 -15.51 25.37 -26.24
C SER A 15 -16.25 25.75 -24.95
N MET A 16 -17.19 24.92 -24.48
CA MET A 16 -18.02 25.29 -23.33
C MET A 16 -18.42 24.13 -22.41
N LEU A 17 -17.46 23.27 -22.04
CA LEU A 17 -17.63 22.30 -20.94
C LEU A 17 -16.33 22.10 -20.14
N VAL A 18 -15.67 23.19 -19.76
CA VAL A 18 -14.61 23.16 -18.75
C VAL A 18 -14.88 24.27 -17.73
N VAL A 19 -15.76 24.01 -16.77
CA VAL A 19 -15.75 24.61 -15.41
C VAL A 19 -16.77 23.88 -14.54
N PHE A 20 -16.35 22.77 -13.94
CA PHE A 20 -16.86 22.33 -12.64
C PHE A 20 -15.64 22.26 -11.72
N SER A 21 -15.22 23.42 -11.24
CA SER A 21 -14.35 23.55 -10.08
C SER A 21 -15.25 23.43 -8.85
N CYS A 22 -14.88 22.53 -7.94
CA CYS A 22 -15.55 22.33 -6.66
C CYS A 22 -15.53 23.64 -5.83
N GLN A 23 -16.71 24.20 -5.56
CA GLN A 23 -16.92 25.10 -4.43
C GLN A 23 -17.35 24.25 -3.24
N ASN A 24 -16.45 24.04 -2.27
CA ASN A 24 -16.82 23.65 -0.92
C ASN A 24 -16.54 24.85 -0.01
N GLU A 25 -17.51 25.76 0.07
CA GLU A 25 -17.51 26.86 1.03
C GLU A 25 -18.35 26.42 2.24
N SER A 26 -17.67 25.94 3.28
CA SER A 26 -18.25 25.85 4.62
C SER A 26 -17.84 27.11 5.38
N ARG A 27 -18.75 28.07 5.47
CA ARG A 27 -18.70 29.18 6.42
C ARG A 27 -19.33 28.69 7.72
N ASP A 28 -18.51 28.48 8.73
CA ASP A 28 -18.99 28.44 10.12
C ASP A 28 -18.66 29.80 10.76
N ASP A 29 -19.73 30.48 11.16
CA ASP A 29 -19.70 31.75 11.86
C ASP A 29 -19.12 31.60 13.28
N ALA A 30 -18.47 32.68 13.70
CA ALA A 30 -17.81 32.83 14.99
C ALA A 30 -18.76 32.63 16.19
N SER A 31 -18.26 31.93 17.22
CA SER A 31 -18.58 32.24 18.61
C SER A 31 -17.30 32.19 19.43
N GLU A 32 -16.68 33.34 19.58
CA GLU A 32 -15.68 33.62 20.60
C GLU A 32 -16.38 33.60 21.98
N ASN A 33 -15.91 32.78 22.90
CA ASN A 33 -16.08 33.05 24.33
C ASN A 33 -14.80 32.60 25.05
N THR A 34 -13.97 33.59 25.37
CA THR A 34 -12.79 33.52 26.22
C THR A 34 -13.20 33.17 27.66
N VAL A 35 -12.49 32.23 28.33
CA VAL A 35 -11.92 32.36 29.69
C VAL A 35 -10.95 31.18 29.92
N SER A 36 -9.80 31.53 30.49
CA SER A 36 -8.61 30.71 30.74
C SER A 36 -8.77 29.61 31.80
N ASP A 37 -7.78 28.71 31.73
CA ASP A 37 -7.14 27.98 32.83
C ASP A 37 -7.89 26.77 33.40
N VAL A 38 -7.51 25.57 32.93
CA VAL A 38 -7.03 24.47 33.77
C VAL A 38 -6.18 23.54 32.89
N THR A 39 -4.94 23.33 33.32
CA THR A 39 -4.02 22.28 32.87
C THR A 39 -4.71 20.92 32.80
N THR A 40 -4.75 20.30 31.63
CA THR A 40 -4.84 18.83 31.56
C THR A 40 -3.74 18.38 30.63
N GLU A 41 -2.63 17.99 31.24
CA GLU A 41 -1.65 17.14 30.57
C GLU A 41 -2.40 15.89 30.13
N ILE A 42 -2.61 15.77 28.83
CA ILE A 42 -3.18 14.57 28.25
C ILE A 42 -2.08 13.54 28.38
N ALA A 43 -2.23 12.64 29.35
CA ALA A 43 -1.39 11.48 29.49
C ALA A 43 -1.39 10.71 28.15
N GLU A 44 -0.26 10.75 27.45
CA GLU A 44 0.15 9.71 26.51
C GLU A 44 0.33 8.42 27.31
N ASP A 45 -0.76 7.75 27.66
CA ASP A 45 -0.69 6.46 28.31
C ASP A 45 -1.77 5.54 27.75
N ASN A 46 -1.31 4.46 27.10
CA ASN A 46 -2.04 3.38 26.43
C ASN A 46 -2.45 3.59 24.96
N ALA A 47 -1.58 4.18 24.13
CA ALA A 47 -1.60 3.81 22.71
C ALA A 47 -1.12 2.35 22.62
N ALA A 48 -1.94 1.46 22.04
CA ALA A 48 -1.48 0.12 21.68
C ALA A 48 -0.17 0.25 20.87
N PRO A 49 0.85 -0.59 21.12
CA PRO A 49 2.09 -0.53 20.35
C PRO A 49 1.75 -0.56 18.85
N LEU A 50 2.25 0.43 18.11
CA LEU A 50 2.09 0.45 16.66
C LEU A 50 2.73 -0.83 16.13
N LEU A 51 1.93 -1.68 15.48
CA LEU A 51 2.40 -2.92 14.90
C LEU A 51 3.21 -2.59 13.64
N SER A 52 4.53 -2.65 13.77
CA SER A 52 5.46 -2.42 12.67
C SER A 52 5.85 -3.76 12.00
N LEU A 53 6.23 -3.70 10.73
CA LEU A 53 6.79 -4.85 10.03
C LEU A 53 8.30 -4.98 10.32
N PRO A 54 8.85 -6.20 10.35
CA PRO A 54 10.28 -6.43 10.58
C PRO A 54 11.19 -5.91 9.45
N TYR A 55 10.62 -5.66 8.28
CA TYR A 55 11.31 -5.13 7.11
C TYR A 55 10.49 -4.04 6.45
N ILE A 56 11.19 -3.07 5.85
CA ILE A 56 10.63 -1.96 5.07
C ILE A 56 11.18 -2.07 3.64
N ALA A 57 10.31 -1.90 2.65
CA ALA A 57 10.74 -1.82 1.25
C ALA A 57 11.44 -0.48 0.99
N VAL A 58 12.60 -0.54 0.33
CA VAL A 58 13.41 0.65 0.00
C VAL A 58 13.70 0.63 -1.48
N PHE A 59 13.46 1.75 -2.16
CA PHE A 59 13.85 1.92 -3.55
C PHE A 59 15.15 2.73 -3.61
N ASP A 60 16.22 2.09 -4.08
CA ASP A 60 17.50 2.76 -4.32
C ASP A 60 17.44 3.46 -5.68
N GLU A 61 17.37 4.78 -5.67
CA GLU A 61 17.27 5.60 -6.89
C GLU A 61 18.52 5.53 -7.77
N ALA A 62 19.70 5.28 -7.19
CA ALA A 62 20.96 5.27 -7.93
C ALA A 62 21.11 3.99 -8.78
N SER A 63 20.60 2.88 -8.27
CA SER A 63 20.63 1.57 -8.91
C SER A 63 19.29 1.16 -9.52
N GLU A 64 18.23 1.94 -9.30
CA GLU A 64 16.85 1.65 -9.69
C GLU A 64 16.35 0.28 -9.18
N LYS A 65 16.80 -0.12 -7.98
CA LYS A 65 16.55 -1.43 -7.38
C LYS A 65 15.66 -1.32 -6.13
N LEU A 66 14.71 -2.24 -6.02
CA LEU A 66 13.84 -2.37 -4.85
C LEU A 66 14.39 -3.38 -3.83
N GLY A 67 14.89 -2.94 -2.70
CA GLY A 67 15.39 -3.79 -1.61
C GLY A 67 14.46 -3.85 -0.38
N ALA A 68 14.90 -4.61 0.62
CA ALA A 68 14.29 -4.68 1.94
C ALA A 68 15.34 -4.32 3.01
N GLU A 69 15.00 -3.39 3.90
CA GLU A 69 15.84 -3.03 5.06
C GLU A 69 15.19 -3.50 6.36
N LYS A 70 16.01 -3.93 7.34
CA LYS A 70 15.50 -4.29 8.66
C LYS A 70 14.91 -3.06 9.35
N ASN A 71 13.71 -3.21 9.90
CA ASN A 71 13.09 -2.17 10.69
C ASN A 71 13.66 -2.15 12.12
N PRO A 72 14.38 -1.09 12.54
CA PRO A 72 14.92 -1.00 13.90
C PRO A 72 13.84 -0.88 14.97
N ASP A 73 12.63 -0.45 14.61
CA ASP A 73 11.51 -0.25 15.51
C ASP A 73 10.62 -1.50 15.65
N PHE A 74 11.01 -2.61 15.02
CA PHE A 74 10.30 -3.89 15.15
C PHE A 74 10.64 -4.59 16.47
N ASP A 75 9.62 -4.84 17.29
CA ASP A 75 9.75 -5.69 18.46
C ASP A 75 9.69 -7.17 18.05
N ALA A 76 10.85 -7.82 18.06
CA ALA A 76 10.98 -9.24 17.73
C ALA A 76 10.16 -10.18 18.65
N SER A 77 9.74 -9.73 19.83
CA SER A 77 8.85 -10.50 20.71
C SER A 77 7.44 -10.66 20.13
N LEU A 78 7.06 -9.82 19.17
CA LEU A 78 5.76 -9.85 18.47
C LEU A 78 5.77 -10.76 17.23
N LEU A 79 6.87 -11.45 16.94
CA LEU A 79 7.03 -12.24 15.71
C LEU A 79 6.10 -13.46 15.67
N THR A 80 4.89 -13.24 15.17
CA THR A 80 3.83 -14.26 14.99
C THR A 80 3.09 -14.00 13.69
N ILE A 81 2.48 -15.04 13.11
CA ILE A 81 1.66 -14.88 11.89
C ILE A 81 0.56 -13.85 12.08
N GLU A 82 -0.11 -13.85 13.24
CA GLU A 82 -1.21 -12.93 13.56
C GLU A 82 -0.74 -11.48 13.62
N ALA A 83 0.33 -11.21 14.38
CA ALA A 83 0.87 -9.85 14.51
C ALA A 83 1.39 -9.30 13.17
N LEU A 84 2.08 -10.12 12.37
CA LEU A 84 2.54 -9.72 11.03
C LEU A 84 1.38 -9.46 10.07
N THR A 85 0.33 -10.29 10.14
CA THR A 85 -0.89 -10.08 9.33
C THR A 85 -1.58 -8.77 9.72
N GLN A 86 -1.70 -8.51 11.02
CA GLN A 86 -2.30 -7.28 11.50
C GLN A 86 -1.44 -6.05 11.16
N ALA A 87 -0.12 -6.16 11.22
CA ALA A 87 0.80 -5.10 10.79
C ALA A 87 0.64 -4.81 9.28
N LEU A 88 0.56 -5.84 8.42
CA LEU A 88 0.32 -5.67 6.99
C LEU A 88 -1.02 -4.99 6.70
N ILE A 89 -2.11 -5.43 7.34
CA ILE A 89 -3.43 -4.81 7.19
C ILE A 89 -3.42 -3.36 7.69
N THR A 90 -2.67 -3.06 8.74
CA THR A 90 -2.55 -1.70 9.28
C THR A 90 -1.77 -0.79 8.32
N ASN A 91 -0.72 -1.31 7.67
CA ASN A 91 0.09 -0.55 6.73
C ASN A 91 -0.55 -0.42 5.34
N TYR A 92 -1.38 -1.39 4.94
CA TYR A 92 -2.05 -1.47 3.64
C TYR A 92 -3.54 -1.77 3.84
N PRO A 93 -4.35 -0.81 4.34
CA PRO A 93 -5.73 -1.05 4.75
C PRO A 93 -6.66 -1.48 3.60
N GLU A 94 -6.30 -1.18 2.36
CA GLU A 94 -7.04 -1.60 1.16
C GLU A 94 -6.79 -3.06 0.78
N ILE A 95 -5.77 -3.71 1.36
CA ILE A 95 -5.39 -5.10 1.06
C ILE A 95 -5.74 -5.98 2.25
N THR A 96 -6.85 -6.70 2.14
CA THR A 96 -7.24 -7.68 3.17
C THR A 96 -6.61 -9.04 2.90
N ILE A 97 -5.80 -9.51 3.83
CA ILE A 97 -5.15 -10.83 3.76
C ILE A 97 -5.56 -11.77 4.89
N THR A 98 -5.53 -13.06 4.59
CA THR A 98 -5.70 -14.13 5.59
C THR A 98 -4.61 -15.18 5.43
N ALA A 99 -4.04 -15.62 6.55
CA ALA A 99 -3.14 -16.77 6.58
C ALA A 99 -3.95 -18.08 6.63
N ASN A 100 -3.73 -18.97 5.67
CA ASN A 100 -4.50 -20.21 5.53
C ASN A 100 -3.82 -21.38 6.26
N ASN A 101 -2.66 -21.80 5.75
CA ASN A 101 -1.92 -22.93 6.29
C ASN A 101 -0.43 -22.79 5.98
N VAL A 102 0.38 -23.58 6.69
CA VAL A 102 1.79 -23.82 6.35
C VAL A 102 1.90 -25.23 5.77
N SER A 103 2.63 -25.39 4.67
CA SER A 103 3.00 -26.70 4.13
C SER A 103 4.47 -26.71 3.76
N ASN A 104 5.21 -27.69 4.29
CA ASN A 104 6.68 -27.70 4.29
C ASN A 104 7.22 -26.40 4.90
N ASP A 105 7.90 -25.58 4.10
CA ASP A 105 8.48 -24.29 4.47
C ASP A 105 7.75 -23.10 3.82
N THR A 106 6.53 -23.32 3.30
CA THR A 106 5.75 -22.29 2.62
C THR A 106 4.51 -21.91 3.42
N LEU A 107 4.36 -20.62 3.70
CA LEU A 107 3.12 -20.04 4.25
C LEU A 107 2.19 -19.66 3.09
N TYR A 108 0.93 -20.09 3.17
CA TYR A 108 -0.09 -19.78 2.16
C TYR A 108 -1.00 -18.65 2.65
N LEU A 109 -1.07 -17.58 1.86
CA LEU A 109 -1.87 -16.39 2.11
C LEU A 109 -2.93 -16.25 1.02
N GLN A 110 -4.11 -15.76 1.41
CA GLN A 110 -5.17 -15.36 0.49
C GLN A 110 -5.38 -13.85 0.58
N VAL A 111 -5.46 -13.17 -0.57
CA VAL A 111 -5.99 -11.81 -0.68
C VAL A 111 -7.41 -11.93 -1.25
N ALA A 112 -8.43 -11.43 -0.53
CA ALA A 112 -9.82 -11.64 -0.91
C ALA A 112 -10.29 -10.70 -2.05
N ASP A 113 -9.93 -9.43 -1.97
CA ASP A 113 -10.11 -8.43 -3.04
C ASP A 113 -8.73 -7.92 -3.45
N ALA A 114 -8.33 -8.26 -4.67
CA ALA A 114 -7.01 -7.93 -5.19
C ALA A 114 -7.00 -6.63 -6.01
N GLN A 115 -8.15 -5.97 -6.22
CA GLN A 115 -8.25 -4.83 -7.15
C GLN A 115 -7.29 -3.70 -6.79
N TYR A 116 -7.16 -3.38 -5.50
CA TYR A 116 -6.20 -2.36 -5.09
C TYR A 116 -4.75 -2.80 -5.40
N LEU A 117 -4.39 -4.02 -4.99
CA LEU A 117 -3.07 -4.60 -5.18
C LEU A 117 -2.67 -4.69 -6.67
N THR A 118 -3.59 -5.12 -7.53
CA THR A 118 -3.26 -5.50 -8.91
C THR A 118 -3.57 -4.41 -9.93
N GLN A 119 -4.39 -3.40 -9.58
CA GLN A 119 -4.85 -2.39 -10.54
C GLN A 119 -4.68 -0.94 -10.06
N GLN A 120 -4.72 -0.65 -8.75
CA GLN A 120 -4.81 0.74 -8.28
C GLN A 120 -3.49 1.27 -7.69
N MET A 121 -2.73 0.44 -6.99
CA MET A 121 -1.50 0.88 -6.31
C MET A 121 -0.29 1.06 -7.24
N GLY A 122 -0.41 0.63 -8.50
CA GLY A 122 0.65 0.63 -9.49
C GLY A 122 1.73 -0.44 -9.28
N SER A 123 2.55 -0.70 -10.30
CA SER A 123 3.54 -1.78 -10.28
C SER A 123 4.56 -1.67 -9.14
N SER A 124 5.06 -0.46 -8.86
CA SER A 124 6.05 -0.25 -7.79
C SER A 124 5.45 -0.52 -6.41
N GLY A 125 4.25 -0.02 -6.14
CA GLY A 125 3.55 -0.28 -4.88
C GLY A 125 3.24 -1.77 -4.69
N ALA A 126 2.80 -2.43 -5.77
CA ALA A 126 2.50 -3.85 -5.74
C ALA A 126 3.74 -4.71 -5.45
N GLN A 127 4.87 -4.37 -6.07
CA GLN A 127 6.15 -5.04 -5.79
C GLN A 127 6.65 -4.77 -4.37
N MET A 128 6.53 -3.53 -3.87
CA MET A 128 6.85 -3.18 -2.49
C MET A 128 6.03 -4.02 -1.51
N TYR A 129 4.71 -4.10 -1.70
CA TYR A 129 3.84 -4.91 -0.86
C TYR A 129 4.23 -6.39 -0.84
N LEU A 130 4.44 -7.00 -2.02
CA LEU A 130 4.82 -8.41 -2.12
C LEU A 130 6.19 -8.67 -1.48
N LEU A 131 7.14 -7.73 -1.62
CA LEU A 131 8.45 -7.81 -1.00
C LEU A 131 8.36 -7.70 0.53
N GLU A 132 7.69 -6.68 1.07
CA GLU A 132 7.54 -6.51 2.51
C GLU A 132 6.86 -7.71 3.15
N ALA A 133 5.74 -8.16 2.59
CA ALA A 133 5.01 -9.33 3.07
C ALA A 133 5.89 -10.59 3.01
N THR A 134 6.61 -10.80 1.90
CA THR A 134 7.53 -11.95 1.78
C THR A 134 8.62 -11.91 2.83
N TYR A 135 9.31 -10.78 3.00
CA TYR A 135 10.37 -10.63 3.99
C TYR A 135 9.86 -10.77 5.43
N ALA A 136 8.67 -10.22 5.71
CA ALA A 136 8.03 -10.30 7.02
C ALA A 136 7.72 -11.73 7.42
N TYR A 137 7.00 -12.49 6.59
CA TYR A 137 6.64 -13.87 6.94
C TYR A 137 7.82 -14.84 6.88
N THR A 138 8.84 -14.57 6.05
CA THR A 138 10.07 -15.38 6.03
C THR A 138 11.04 -15.04 7.17
N GLU A 139 10.71 -14.07 8.03
CA GLU A 139 11.41 -13.89 9.32
C GLU A 139 10.96 -14.95 10.35
N LEU A 140 9.77 -15.54 10.17
CA LEU A 140 9.30 -16.63 11.02
C LEU A 140 10.19 -17.87 10.86
N PRO A 141 10.52 -18.58 11.95
CA PRO A 141 11.34 -19.77 11.87
C PRO A 141 10.66 -20.85 11.03
N ASN A 142 11.44 -21.48 10.14
CA ASN A 142 11.02 -22.54 9.22
C ASN A 142 10.10 -22.10 8.07
N ILE A 143 9.91 -20.80 7.83
CA ILE A 143 9.22 -20.27 6.65
C ILE A 143 10.26 -19.67 5.69
N ASN A 144 10.46 -20.31 4.54
CA ASN A 144 11.39 -19.83 3.51
C ASN A 144 10.69 -19.21 2.30
N ALA A 145 9.39 -19.44 2.17
CA ALA A 145 8.59 -18.98 1.05
C ALA A 145 7.18 -18.56 1.48
N VAL A 146 6.60 -17.64 0.72
CA VAL A 146 5.21 -17.20 0.88
C VAL A 146 4.49 -17.41 -0.44
N ASN A 147 3.39 -18.15 -0.41
CA ASN A 147 2.51 -18.29 -1.56
C ASN A 147 1.31 -17.36 -1.40
N PHE A 148 1.12 -16.45 -2.35
CA PHE A 148 -0.02 -15.54 -2.41
C PHE A 148 -1.04 -16.06 -3.41
N SER A 149 -2.26 -16.25 -2.95
CA SER A 149 -3.42 -16.53 -3.78
C SER A 149 -4.29 -15.28 -3.90
N PHE A 150 -4.48 -14.82 -5.12
CA PHE A 150 -5.33 -13.68 -5.47
C PHE A 150 -5.64 -13.68 -6.98
N GLU A 151 -6.62 -12.90 -7.40
CA GLU A 151 -6.91 -12.70 -8.83
C GLU A 151 -5.82 -11.86 -9.49
N GLU A 152 -5.14 -12.42 -10.50
CA GLU A 152 -4.07 -11.75 -11.24
C GLU A 152 -4.55 -10.44 -11.89
N GLY A 153 -3.66 -9.45 -11.98
CA GLY A 153 -3.90 -8.24 -12.74
C GLY A 153 -2.61 -7.60 -13.22
N ASP A 154 -2.70 -6.36 -13.72
CA ASP A 154 -1.66 -5.72 -14.53
C ASP A 154 -0.38 -5.45 -13.74
N HIS A 155 -0.49 -5.28 -12.42
CA HIS A 155 0.62 -4.85 -11.56
C HIS A 155 1.16 -5.94 -10.63
N ALA A 156 0.44 -7.05 -10.44
CA ALA A 156 0.87 -8.14 -9.56
C ALA A 156 0.38 -9.50 -10.06
N MET A 157 1.25 -10.50 -9.92
CA MET A 157 0.94 -11.89 -10.24
C MET A 157 0.86 -12.73 -8.96
N PRO A 158 -0.13 -13.63 -8.81
CA PRO A 158 -0.16 -14.58 -7.70
C PRO A 158 0.97 -15.60 -7.84
N GLY A 159 1.33 -16.27 -6.75
CA GLY A 159 2.37 -17.29 -6.77
C GLY A 159 3.24 -17.33 -5.54
N THR A 160 4.34 -18.09 -5.63
CA THR A 160 5.29 -18.27 -4.55
C THR A 160 6.47 -17.31 -4.69
N TYR A 161 6.71 -16.54 -3.62
CA TYR A 161 7.80 -15.58 -3.51
C TYR A 161 8.76 -16.00 -2.39
N THR A 162 10.05 -15.75 -2.61
CA THR A 162 11.13 -16.00 -1.65
C THR A 162 12.00 -14.75 -1.57
N ARG A 163 12.84 -14.62 -0.53
CA ARG A 163 13.83 -13.52 -0.49
C ARG A 163 14.74 -13.55 -1.73
N THR A 164 15.16 -14.75 -2.14
CA THR A 164 15.99 -14.96 -3.33
C THR A 164 15.30 -14.52 -4.63
N TYR A 165 13.96 -14.64 -4.75
CA TYR A 165 13.24 -14.12 -5.91
C TYR A 165 13.50 -12.63 -6.09
N PHE A 166 13.39 -11.84 -5.02
CA PHE A 166 13.63 -10.39 -5.06
C PHE A 166 15.11 -10.07 -5.26
N GLU A 167 16.01 -10.77 -4.57
CA GLU A 167 17.46 -10.61 -4.75
C GLU A 167 17.91 -10.85 -6.21
N GLN A 168 17.33 -11.85 -6.87
CA GLN A 168 17.67 -12.20 -8.26
C GLN A 168 17.01 -11.29 -9.29
N LEU A 169 15.85 -10.70 -8.98
CA LEU A 169 15.20 -9.71 -9.85
C LEU A 169 16.14 -8.54 -10.17
N HIS A 170 17.08 -8.23 -9.26
CA HIS A 170 18.13 -7.23 -9.44
C HIS A 170 19.29 -7.63 -10.35
N THR A 171 19.44 -8.91 -10.68
CA THR A 171 20.59 -9.44 -11.44
C THR A 171 20.31 -9.62 -12.93
N LEU A 172 19.05 -9.51 -13.36
CA LEU A 172 18.64 -9.71 -14.75
C LEU A 172 18.79 -8.48 -15.66
N HIS A 173 19.25 -7.35 -15.10
CA HIS A 173 19.41 -6.07 -15.79
C HIS A 173 20.85 -5.53 -15.80
N GLU A 174 21.85 -6.36 -15.45
CA GLU A 174 23.29 -6.04 -15.55
C GLU A 174 23.94 -6.60 -16.82
#